data_AF-A0A316GK94-F1
#
_entry.id   AF-A0A316GK94-F1
#
_cell.length_a   1.000
_cell.length_b   1.000
_cell.length_c   1.000
_cell.angle_alpha   90.00
_cell.angle_beta   90.00
_cell.angle_gamma   90.00
#
_symmetry.space_group_name_H-M   'P 1'
#
loop_
_entity.id
_entity.type
_entity.pdbx_description
1 polymer ?
#
loop_
_entity_poly.entity_id
_entity_poly.type
_entity_poly.pdbx_seq_one_letter_code
_entity_poly.pdbx_strand_id
1 'polypeptide(L)'
;MILAAVVGGTALPTRISKGESRGRNYVRRDYAGSDGATLVETWMIENAGHAWSGGRAGGSYTDPKGPDASAQMIRFFLTKSG
;
A
#
# COMPACT_ATOMS: atom_id res chain seq x y z
N MET A 1 1.96 -7.29 -1.27
CA MET A 1 0.74 -7.28 -0.42
C MET A 1 -0.27 -6.35 -1.06
N ILE A 2 -1.46 -6.85 -1.39
CA ILE A 2 -2.57 -6.04 -1.88
C ILE A 2 -3.43 -5.74 -0.65
N LEU A 3 -3.54 -4.48 -0.21
CA LEU A 3 -4.70 -4.07 0.57
C LEU A 3 -5.84 -3.86 -0.42
N ALA A 4 -6.81 -4.78 -0.41
CA ALA A 4 -8.06 -4.63 -1.14
C ALA A 4 -9.20 -4.92 -0.16
N ALA A 5 -9.97 -3.90 0.22
CA ALA A 5 -11.39 -4.11 0.41
C ALA A 5 -11.99 -4.20 -1.00
N VAL A 6 -12.89 -5.15 -1.24
CA VAL A 6 -13.46 -5.38 -2.57
C VAL A 6 -14.09 -4.08 -3.07
N VAL A 7 -13.58 -3.56 -4.17
CA VAL A 7 -14.30 -2.61 -5.01
C VAL A 7 -14.45 -3.34 -6.34
N GLY A 8 -15.70 -3.58 -6.73
CA GLY A 8 -16.04 -4.22 -8.01
C GLY A 8 -15.25 -3.59 -9.16
N GLY A 9 -14.81 -4.44 -10.09
CA GLY A 9 -13.67 -4.25 -11.00
C GLY A 9 -13.75 -3.14 -12.07
N THR A 10 -14.28 -1.97 -11.76
CA THR A 10 -14.35 -0.82 -12.69
C THR A 10 -14.08 0.55 -12.04
N ALA A 11 -13.69 0.61 -10.77
CA ALA A 11 -13.35 1.89 -10.13
C ALA A 11 -12.00 2.43 -10.62
N LEU A 12 -11.99 3.67 -11.10
CA LEU A 12 -10.75 4.41 -11.38
C LEU A 12 -10.18 4.98 -10.07
N PRO A 13 -8.84 5.02 -9.92
CA PRO A 13 -8.24 5.63 -8.74
C PRO A 13 -8.48 7.14 -8.76
N THR A 14 -8.87 7.70 -7.60
CA THR A 14 -9.02 9.15 -7.43
C THR A 14 -7.68 9.83 -7.21
N ARG A 15 -6.67 9.08 -6.77
CA ARG A 15 -5.28 9.56 -6.67
C ARG A 15 -4.30 8.47 -7.03
N ILE A 16 -3.26 8.84 -7.78
CA ILE A 16 -2.09 8.01 -8.03
C ILE A 16 -0.88 8.78 -7.51
N SER A 17 -0.03 8.11 -6.74
CA SER A 17 1.25 8.65 -6.31
C SER A 17 2.37 7.63 -6.53
N LYS A 18 3.56 8.13 -6.85
CA LYS A 18 4.77 7.33 -6.97
C LYS A 18 5.70 7.71 -5.84
N GLY A 19 6.49 6.76 -5.37
CA GLY A 19 7.49 7.01 -4.35
C GLY A 19 8.57 5.94 -4.36
N GLU A 20 9.52 6.13 -3.46
CA GLU A 20 10.69 5.28 -3.31
C GLU A 20 10.95 5.09 -1.80
N SER A 21 11.31 3.88 -1.41
CA SER A 21 11.75 3.53 -0.07
C SER A 21 13.00 2.68 -0.17
N ARG A 22 14.14 3.12 0.39
CA ARG A 22 15.38 2.33 0.52
C ARG A 22 15.80 1.57 -0.76
N GLY A 23 15.70 2.22 -1.91
CA GLY A 23 15.97 1.71 -3.25
C GLY A 23 14.81 0.99 -3.93
N ARG A 24 13.61 0.99 -3.34
CA ARG A 24 12.42 0.28 -3.81
C ARG A 24 11.36 1.27 -4.27
N ASN A 25 11.14 1.36 -5.58
CA ASN A 25 10.05 2.14 -6.13
C ASN A 25 8.70 1.50 -5.83
N TYR A 26 7.68 2.34 -5.67
CA TYR A 26 6.31 1.90 -5.56
C TYR A 26 5.34 2.89 -6.22
N VAL A 27 4.17 2.37 -6.57
CA VAL A 27 2.99 3.14 -7.00
C VAL A 27 1.88 2.88 -6.00
N ARG A 28 1.35 3.96 -5.41
CA ARG A 28 0.17 3.92 -4.57
C ARG A 28 -1.03 4.46 -5.35
N ARG A 29 -2.15 3.76 -5.28
CA ARG A 29 -3.44 4.21 -5.85
C ARG A 29 -4.51 4.23 -4.78
N ASP A 30 -5.18 5.36 -4.67
CA ASP A 30 -6.23 5.60 -3.70
C ASP A 30 -7.56 5.60 -4.46
N TYR A 31 -8.58 4.93 -3.91
CA TYR A 31 -9.93 4.86 -4.45
C TYR A 31 -10.88 5.42 -3.41
N ALA A 32 -11.58 6.50 -3.73
CA ALA A 32 -12.50 7.16 -2.82
C ALA A 32 -13.97 6.83 -3.13
N GLY A 33 -14.80 6.82 -2.07
CA GLY A 33 -16.25 6.76 -2.17
C GLY A 33 -16.86 8.10 -2.61
N SER A 34 -18.17 8.13 -2.73
CA SER A 34 -18.92 9.34 -3.12
C SER A 34 -18.82 10.48 -2.11
N ASP A 35 -18.47 10.19 -0.86
CA ASP A 35 -18.19 11.14 0.21
C ASP A 35 -16.75 11.69 0.19
N GLY A 36 -15.92 11.25 -0.77
CA GLY A 36 -14.51 11.63 -0.87
C GLY A 36 -13.58 10.85 0.07
N ALA A 37 -14.11 9.95 0.91
CA ALA A 37 -13.28 9.13 1.77
C ALA A 37 -12.60 8.02 0.95
N THR A 38 -11.26 7.94 0.99
CA THR A 38 -10.52 6.77 0.49
C THR A 38 -11.01 5.49 1.15
N LEU A 39 -11.59 4.57 0.37
CA LEU A 39 -12.08 3.27 0.82
C LEU A 39 -11.04 2.17 0.58
N VAL A 40 -10.20 2.33 -0.45
CA VAL A 40 -9.14 1.37 -0.78
C VAL A 40 -7.86 2.11 -1.11
N GLU A 41 -6.74 1.57 -0.61
CA GLU A 41 -5.39 2.03 -0.93
C GLU A 41 -4.56 0.84 -1.42
N THR A 42 -4.18 0.83 -2.69
CA THR A 42 -3.36 -0.23 -3.27
C THR A 42 -1.91 0.24 -3.38
N TRP A 43 -0.97 -0.64 -3.04
CA TRP A 43 0.46 -0.39 -3.18
C TRP A 43 1.06 -1.46 -4.09
N MET A 44 1.64 -1.02 -5.20
CA MET A 44 2.40 -1.87 -6.11
C MET A 44 3.87 -1.54 -5.94
N ILE A 45 4.65 -2.51 -5.46
CA ILE A 45 6.05 -2.33 -5.13
C ILE A 45 6.88 -3.08 -6.19
N GLU A 46 7.80 -2.37 -6.83
CA GLU A 46 8.57 -2.92 -7.95
C GLU A 46 9.63 -3.93 -7.48
N ASN A 47 9.71 -5.08 -8.12
CA ASN A 47 10.74 -6.11 -7.83
C ASN A 47 10.71 -6.68 -6.39
N ALA A 48 9.58 -6.57 -5.68
CA ALA A 48 9.47 -7.07 -4.29
C ALA A 48 9.39 -8.61 -4.18
N GLY A 49 8.96 -9.31 -5.24
CA GLY A 49 8.77 -10.76 -5.22
C GLY A 49 7.71 -11.22 -4.20
N HIS A 50 7.79 -12.48 -3.76
CA HIS A 50 6.92 -13.03 -2.71
C HIS A 50 7.52 -12.78 -1.32
N ALA A 51 7.63 -11.50 -0.95
CA ALA A 51 8.14 -11.07 0.34
C ALA A 51 7.22 -10.03 0.99
N TRP A 52 7.20 -10.03 2.32
CA TRP A 52 6.57 -8.98 3.11
C TRP A 52 7.35 -7.68 2.95
N SER A 53 6.69 -6.58 2.60
CA SER A 53 7.36 -5.30 2.38
C SER A 53 7.76 -4.63 3.70
N GLY A 54 9.02 -4.22 3.78
CA GLY A 54 9.62 -3.70 5.00
C GLY A 54 10.09 -4.83 5.92
N GLY A 55 9.96 -4.64 7.23
CA GLY A 55 10.48 -5.57 8.22
C GLY A 55 12.00 -5.48 8.41
N ARG A 56 12.54 -6.45 9.15
CA ARG A 56 13.96 -6.48 9.55
C ARG A 56 14.85 -7.12 8.48
N ALA A 57 16.09 -6.65 8.32
CA ALA A 57 17.02 -7.13 7.30
C ALA A 57 17.47 -8.60 7.44
N GLY A 58 17.15 -9.27 8.57
CA GLY A 58 17.37 -10.70 8.79
C GLY A 58 16.07 -11.49 8.99
N GLY A 59 14.92 -10.95 8.56
CA GLY A 59 13.64 -11.63 8.62
C GLY A 59 13.52 -12.64 7.48
N SER A 60 13.00 -13.82 7.78
CA SER A 60 12.58 -14.75 6.73
C SER A 60 11.42 -14.14 5.96
N TYR A 61 11.48 -14.20 4.63
CA TYR A 61 10.42 -13.73 3.72
C TYR A 61 10.07 -12.24 3.82
N THR A 62 11.01 -11.40 4.24
CA THR A 62 10.84 -9.93 4.26
C THR A 62 11.72 -9.25 3.22
N ASP A 63 11.22 -8.17 2.62
CA ASP A 63 11.97 -7.24 1.77
C ASP A 63 12.19 -5.93 2.54
N PRO A 64 13.31 -5.79 3.28
CA PRO A 64 13.58 -4.63 4.14
C PRO A 64 13.76 -3.33 3.37
N LYS A 65 13.93 -3.41 2.05
CA LYS A 65 14.01 -2.24 1.17
C LYS A 65 12.63 -1.67 0.90
N GLY A 66 11.59 -2.51 0.83
CA GLY A 66 10.24 -2.04 0.60
C GLY A 66 9.67 -1.14 1.72
N PRO A 67 8.62 -0.36 1.42
CA PRO A 67 7.90 0.40 2.44
C PRO A 67 7.41 -0.49 3.58
N ASP A 68 7.33 0.05 4.80
CA ASP A 68 6.79 -0.70 5.93
C ASP A 68 5.28 -0.92 5.76
N ALA A 69 4.91 -2.11 5.28
CA ALA A 69 3.52 -2.48 5.01
C ALA A 69 2.65 -2.43 6.26
N SER A 70 3.15 -2.91 7.40
CA SER A 70 2.41 -2.91 8.67
C SER A 70 2.10 -1.47 9.11
N ALA A 71 3.09 -0.57 9.03
CA ALA A 71 2.88 0.83 9.33
C ALA A 71 1.89 1.49 8.34
N GLN A 72 1.93 1.13 7.04
CA GLN A 72 0.98 1.67 6.07
C GLN A 72 -0.47 1.24 6.39
N MET A 73 -0.67 -0.03 6.78
CA MET A 73 -1.98 -0.55 7.18
C MET A 73 -2.53 0.20 8.40
N ILE A 74 -1.72 0.31 9.45
CA ILE A 74 -2.14 1.00 10.68
C ILE A 74 -2.46 2.47 10.39
N ARG A 75 -1.62 3.17 9.61
CA ARG A 75 -1.91 4.55 9.19
C ARG A 75 -3.26 4.61 8.48
N PHE A 76 -3.49 3.76 7.50
CA PHE A 76 -4.72 3.77 6.71
C PHE A 76 -5.96 3.64 7.62
N PHE A 77 -5.99 2.66 8.52
CA PHE A 77 -7.16 2.44 9.38
C PHE A 77 -7.33 3.51 10.46
N LEU A 78 -6.23 4.03 11.03
CA LEU A 78 -6.32 5.08 12.05
C LEU A 78 -6.73 6.43 11.47
N THR A 79 -6.26 6.79 10.27
CA THR A 79 -6.71 8.01 9.58
C THR A 79 -8.20 7.94 9.18
N LYS A 80 -8.81 6.74 9.15
CA LYS A 80 -10.23 6.53 8.83
C LYS A 80 -11.14 6.43 10.05
N SER A 81 -10.57 6.49 11.26
CA SER A 81 -11.33 6.33 12.52
C SER A 81 -11.73 7.68 13.14
N GLY A 82 -11.76 8.76 12.36
CA GLY A 82 -12.13 10.11 12.78
C GLY A 82 -13.37 10.62 12.07
#